data_AF-A0A4P1RX83-F1
#
_entry.id   AF-A0A4P1RX83-F1
#
_cell.length_a   1.000
_cell.length_b   1.000
_cell.length_c   1.000
_cell.angle_alpha   90.00
_cell.angle_beta   90.00
_cell.angle_gamma   90.00
#
_symmetry.space_group_name_H-M   'P 1'
#
loop_
_entity.id
_entity.type
_entity.pdbx_description
1 polymer ?
#
loop_
_entity_poly.entity_id
_entity_poly.type
_entity_poly.pdbx_seq_one_letter_code
_entity_poly.pdbx_strand_id
1 'polypeptide(L)'
;MTMKKVFGIAVMLVLAGIMPLTAGNRSLEQAKVLLFDQNWKAALAKLDKCLAANPEAKDAVQAVFYRGTCLKELGRIAEAVAAFQGFLAVSDNGVLREEAEINLVDLNVELLKRRDKLARARLKKALASRNKSVRYYTAFKLSYLKDKALAREGIPVLKKIVRSESDNELRERAKLALFRIDPRSLENVNKTDRTRGRMLRIRVVDKHTPKGQNPERVSISIPLSLATLALTALPESEKQRLAAEGYNLDTIIQTLIKTREVVRIEDEDATVRIWIE
;
A
#
# COMPACT_ATOMS: atom_id res chain seq x y z
N MET A 1 -11.00 -15.36 -11.62
CA MET A 1 -11.86 -14.20 -11.30
C MET A 1 -12.15 -14.21 -9.80
N THR A 2 -11.38 -13.38 -9.07
CA THR A 2 -11.56 -12.89 -7.68
C THR A 2 -12.38 -13.72 -6.68
N MET A 3 -11.71 -14.64 -5.98
CA MET A 3 -12.02 -15.01 -4.60
C MET A 3 -10.91 -14.44 -3.69
N LYS A 4 -11.27 -14.11 -2.44
CA LYS A 4 -10.47 -13.51 -1.37
C LYS A 4 -10.54 -11.98 -1.28
N LYS A 5 -11.53 -11.50 -0.53
CA LYS A 5 -11.39 -10.52 0.58
C LYS A 5 -12.69 -10.47 1.38
N VAL A 6 -13.03 -11.61 1.97
CA VAL A 6 -13.98 -11.72 3.08
C VAL A 6 -13.14 -12.20 4.25
N PHE A 7 -12.56 -11.29 5.03
CA PHE A 7 -12.03 -11.58 6.37
C PHE A 7 -11.70 -10.24 7.03
N GLY A 8 -12.57 -9.77 7.92
CA GLY A 8 -12.37 -8.50 8.62
C GLY A 8 -13.54 -8.00 9.46
N ILE A 9 -14.78 -8.50 9.28
CA ILE A 9 -15.96 -8.00 10.04
C ILE A 9 -16.71 -9.13 10.79
N ALA A 10 -16.32 -10.39 10.63
CA ALA A 10 -17.06 -11.53 11.18
C ALA A 10 -16.90 -11.79 12.70
N VAL A 11 -16.32 -10.88 13.50
CA VAL A 11 -16.09 -11.13 14.95
C VAL A 11 -17.06 -10.34 15.86
N MET A 12 -18.09 -9.69 15.33
CA MET A 12 -19.04 -8.92 16.16
C MET A 12 -20.50 -9.37 16.01
N LEU A 13 -20.76 -10.68 15.93
CA LEU A 13 -22.14 -11.20 15.84
C LEU A 13 -22.45 -12.43 16.71
N VAL A 14 -21.61 -12.77 17.69
CA VAL A 14 -21.93 -13.86 18.62
C VAL A 14 -21.71 -13.39 20.05
N LEU A 15 -22.70 -12.70 20.60
CA LEU A 15 -23.15 -12.84 21.99
C LEU A 15 -24.54 -12.19 22.11
N ALA A 16 -25.53 -12.80 21.47
CA ALA A 16 -26.94 -12.50 21.72
C ALA A 16 -27.35 -13.27 22.98
N GLY A 17 -27.30 -12.60 24.13
CA GLY A 17 -27.74 -13.13 25.41
C GLY A 17 -28.30 -12.01 26.28
N ILE A 18 -29.62 -11.80 26.16
CA ILE A 18 -30.53 -11.11 27.10
C ILE A 18 -29.90 -9.94 27.88
N MET A 19 -29.87 -8.77 27.24
CA MET A 19 -29.92 -7.48 27.94
C MET A 19 -31.09 -6.67 27.36
N PRO A 20 -31.78 -5.85 28.17
CA PRO A 20 -32.81 -4.97 27.66
C PRO A 20 -32.17 -4.09 26.58
N LEU A 21 -32.77 -4.08 25.39
CA LEU A 21 -32.46 -3.11 24.34
C LEU A 21 -32.63 -1.73 24.98
N THR A 22 -31.55 -1.11 25.44
CA THR A 22 -31.49 0.34 25.54
C THR A 22 -31.87 0.81 24.14
N ALA A 23 -33.01 1.48 23.99
CA ALA A 23 -33.58 1.83 22.70
C ALA A 23 -32.53 2.59 21.87
N GLY A 24 -31.77 1.86 21.06
CA GLY A 24 -30.70 2.42 20.24
C GLY A 24 -31.31 3.43 19.29
N ASN A 25 -30.58 4.50 19.01
CA ASN A 25 -31.11 5.55 18.15
C ASN A 25 -31.50 4.96 16.78
N ARG A 26 -32.81 4.83 16.52
CA ARG A 26 -33.36 4.21 15.30
C ARG A 26 -32.78 4.83 14.03
N SER A 27 -32.41 6.11 14.07
CA SER A 27 -31.80 6.81 12.94
C SER A 27 -30.38 6.31 12.66
N LEU A 28 -29.59 6.01 13.68
CA LEU A 28 -28.23 5.47 13.53
C LEU A 28 -28.25 4.04 12.98
N GLU A 29 -29.15 3.18 13.49
CA GLU A 29 -29.29 1.81 12.97
C GLU A 29 -29.75 1.79 11.51
N GLN A 30 -30.71 2.65 11.15
CA GLN A 30 -31.09 2.84 9.74
C GLN A 30 -29.93 3.34 8.88
N ALA A 31 -29.13 4.27 9.40
CA ALA A 31 -27.95 4.75 8.68
C ALA A 31 -26.93 3.63 8.44
N LYS A 32 -26.69 2.74 9.41
CA LYS A 32 -25.79 1.58 9.26
C LYS A 32 -26.22 0.63 8.15
N VAL A 33 -27.52 0.35 8.04
CA VAL A 33 -28.06 -0.45 6.92
C VAL A 33 -27.80 0.26 5.58
N LEU A 34 -28.09 1.55 5.50
CA LEU A 34 -27.88 2.33 4.27
C LEU A 34 -26.40 2.48 3.89
N LEU A 35 -25.49 2.50 4.88
CA LEU A 35 -24.05 2.46 4.65
C LEU A 35 -23.62 1.12 4.05
N PHE A 36 -24.16 0.01 4.56
CA PHE A 36 -23.92 -1.32 4.01
C PHE A 36 -24.37 -1.42 2.55
N ASP A 37 -25.53 -0.83 2.24
CA ASP A 37 -26.07 -0.73 0.88
C ASP A 37 -25.38 0.34 0.02
N GLN A 38 -24.37 1.04 0.56
CA GLN A 38 -23.64 2.14 -0.09
C GLN A 38 -24.54 3.28 -0.56
N ASN A 39 -25.72 3.44 0.04
CA ASN A 39 -26.62 4.55 -0.22
C ASN A 39 -26.21 5.78 0.63
N TRP A 40 -25.06 6.36 0.27
CA TRP A 40 -24.38 7.41 1.05
C TRP A 40 -25.25 8.65 1.29
N LYS A 41 -26.08 9.05 0.32
CA LYS A 41 -26.96 10.21 0.45
C LYS A 41 -28.06 9.96 1.49
N ALA A 42 -28.72 8.80 1.43
CA ALA A 42 -29.76 8.45 2.37
C ALA A 42 -29.19 8.20 3.77
N ALA A 43 -28.04 7.52 3.86
CA ALA A 43 -27.31 7.33 5.12
C ALA A 43 -26.97 8.68 5.78
N LEU A 44 -26.40 9.62 5.00
CA LEU A 44 -26.07 10.95 5.49
C LEU A 44 -27.30 11.67 6.07
N ALA A 45 -28.44 11.64 5.38
CA ALA A 45 -29.67 12.25 5.87
C ALA A 45 -30.16 11.64 7.20
N LYS A 46 -29.97 10.33 7.40
CA LYS A 46 -30.31 9.65 8.67
C LYS A 46 -29.32 10.01 9.79
N LEU A 47 -28.03 10.15 9.45
CA LEU A 47 -26.99 10.57 10.39
C LEU A 47 -27.18 12.02 10.83
N ASP A 48 -27.49 12.93 9.91
CA ASP A 48 -27.77 14.33 10.25
C ASP A 48 -29.01 14.43 11.17
N LYS A 49 -30.06 13.63 10.92
CA LYS A 49 -31.21 13.53 11.84
C LYS A 49 -30.82 12.97 13.21
N CYS A 50 -29.98 11.94 13.25
CA CYS A 50 -29.46 11.36 14.49
C CYS A 50 -28.74 12.42 15.34
N LEU A 51 -27.86 13.20 14.70
CA LEU A 51 -27.07 14.24 15.34
C LEU A 51 -27.91 15.44 15.80
N ALA A 52 -28.94 15.82 15.04
CA ALA A 52 -29.86 16.90 15.42
C ALA A 52 -30.75 16.53 16.61
N ALA A 53 -31.17 15.26 16.71
CA ALA A 53 -32.10 14.81 17.74
C ALA A 53 -31.43 14.65 19.12
N ASN A 54 -30.19 14.20 19.18
CA ASN A 54 -29.46 14.06 20.44
C ASN A 54 -27.94 14.23 20.23
N PRO A 55 -27.43 15.47 20.22
CA PRO A 55 -26.02 15.76 19.97
C PRO A 55 -25.05 15.21 21.02
N GLU A 56 -25.52 15.00 22.25
CA GLU A 56 -24.68 14.58 23.40
C GLU A 56 -24.78 13.08 23.69
N ALA A 57 -25.62 12.34 22.96
CA ALA A 57 -25.72 10.90 23.13
C ALA A 57 -24.38 10.21 22.80
N LYS A 58 -24.11 9.10 23.50
CA LYS A 58 -22.98 8.21 23.19
C LYS A 58 -22.98 7.76 21.72
N ASP A 59 -24.17 7.61 21.14
CA ASP A 59 -24.39 7.25 19.73
C ASP A 59 -24.01 8.39 18.76
N ALA A 60 -24.03 9.65 19.20
CA ALA A 60 -23.70 10.81 18.37
C ALA A 60 -22.25 10.75 17.90
N VAL A 61 -21.33 10.28 18.76
CA VAL A 61 -19.91 10.11 18.40
C VAL A 61 -19.74 9.14 17.22
N GLN A 62 -20.46 8.01 17.22
CA GLN A 62 -20.46 7.07 16.08
C GLN A 62 -21.13 7.68 14.84
N ALA A 63 -22.22 8.43 15.03
CA ALA A 63 -22.90 9.10 13.93
C ALA A 63 -22.01 10.14 13.24
N VAL A 64 -21.18 10.89 13.98
CA VAL A 64 -20.19 11.83 13.40
C VAL A 64 -19.15 11.09 12.56
N PHE A 65 -18.65 9.94 13.04
CA PHE A 65 -17.72 9.11 12.26
C PHE A 65 -18.33 8.66 10.93
N TYR A 66 -19.52 8.06 10.97
CA TYR A 66 -20.20 7.59 9.76
C TYR A 66 -20.61 8.73 8.84
N ARG A 67 -20.90 9.92 9.38
CA ARG A 67 -21.16 11.13 8.60
C ARG A 67 -19.91 11.51 7.81
N GLY A 68 -18.73 11.48 8.44
CA GLY A 68 -17.44 11.66 7.76
C GLY A 68 -17.23 10.67 6.61
N THR A 69 -17.56 9.40 6.83
CA THR A 69 -17.49 8.36 5.80
C THR A 69 -18.40 8.66 4.62
N CYS A 70 -19.68 8.99 4.85
CA CYS A 70 -20.62 9.37 3.79
C CYS A 70 -20.10 10.58 2.99
N LEU A 71 -19.61 11.61 3.68
CA LEU A 71 -19.10 12.82 3.04
C LEU A 71 -17.87 12.54 2.17
N LYS A 72 -16.98 11.64 2.62
CA LYS A 72 -15.82 11.18 1.85
C LYS A 72 -16.27 10.49 0.55
N GLU A 73 -17.18 9.52 0.65
CA GLU A 73 -17.68 8.77 -0.51
C GLU A 73 -18.48 9.65 -1.48
N LEU A 74 -19.13 10.70 -0.98
CA LEU A 74 -19.81 11.72 -1.80
C LEU A 74 -18.85 12.77 -2.39
N GLY A 75 -17.54 12.70 -2.13
CA GLY A 75 -16.55 13.65 -2.63
C GLY A 75 -16.57 15.03 -1.95
N ARG A 76 -17.30 15.18 -0.84
CA ARG A 76 -17.37 16.41 -0.02
C ARG A 76 -16.15 16.48 0.92
N ILE A 77 -14.97 16.58 0.31
CA ILE A 77 -13.65 16.39 0.97
C ILE A 77 -13.46 17.29 2.21
N ALA A 78 -13.73 18.59 2.10
CA ALA A 78 -13.52 19.53 3.20
C ALA A 78 -14.40 19.21 4.42
N GLU A 79 -15.66 18.86 4.17
CA GLU A 79 -16.61 18.51 5.22
C GLU A 79 -16.29 17.14 5.85
N ALA A 80 -15.82 16.18 5.05
CA ALA A 80 -15.35 14.90 5.55
C ALA A 80 -14.16 15.09 6.50
N VAL A 81 -13.19 15.94 6.14
CA VAL A 81 -12.06 16.27 7.01
C VAL A 81 -12.52 16.89 8.32
N ALA A 82 -13.44 17.87 8.26
CA ALA A 82 -13.99 18.50 9.46
C ALA A 82 -14.71 17.48 10.36
N ALA A 83 -15.52 16.58 9.77
CA ALA A 83 -16.24 15.55 10.51
C ALA A 83 -15.28 14.58 11.21
N PHE A 84 -14.26 14.05 10.52
CA PHE A 84 -13.28 13.16 11.14
C PHE A 84 -12.42 13.86 12.20
N GLN A 85 -12.04 15.13 11.99
CA GLN A 85 -11.31 15.91 13.00
C GLN A 85 -12.15 16.15 14.25
N GLY A 86 -13.42 16.51 14.09
CA GLY A 86 -14.37 16.65 15.19
C GLY A 86 -14.55 15.35 15.96
N PHE A 87 -14.71 14.22 15.25
CA PHE A 87 -14.77 12.90 15.86
C PHE A 87 -13.51 12.57 16.68
N LEU A 88 -12.31 12.83 16.14
CA LEU A 88 -11.04 12.57 16.83
C LEU A 88 -10.80 13.47 18.05
N ALA A 89 -11.54 14.58 18.19
CA ALA A 89 -11.43 15.47 19.34
C ALA A 89 -12.20 14.95 20.57
N VAL A 90 -13.23 14.12 20.37
CA VAL A 90 -14.15 13.67 21.43
C VAL A 90 -14.18 12.16 21.63
N SER A 91 -13.58 11.38 20.72
CA SER A 91 -13.64 9.92 20.75
C SER A 91 -12.40 9.27 21.35
N ASP A 92 -12.64 8.44 22.37
CA ASP A 92 -11.67 7.52 22.96
C ASP A 92 -11.75 6.09 22.38
N ASN A 93 -12.63 5.84 21.41
CA ASN A 93 -12.76 4.53 20.79
C ASN A 93 -11.58 4.24 19.85
N GLY A 94 -10.62 3.44 20.33
CA GLY A 94 -9.37 3.18 19.61
C GLY A 94 -9.53 2.67 18.16
N VAL A 95 -10.51 1.80 17.88
CA VAL A 95 -10.70 1.21 16.54
C VAL A 95 -11.23 2.26 15.56
N LEU A 96 -12.34 2.94 15.90
CA LEU A 96 -12.89 3.97 15.04
C LEU A 96 -11.95 5.19 14.93
N ARG A 97 -11.16 5.46 15.98
CA ARG A 97 -10.12 6.48 15.97
C ARG A 97 -9.02 6.16 14.95
N GLU A 98 -8.51 4.92 14.94
CA GLU A 98 -7.57 4.45 13.93
C GLU A 98 -8.16 4.60 12.52
N GLU A 99 -9.41 4.17 12.32
CA GLU A 99 -10.07 4.24 11.02
C GLU A 99 -10.27 5.68 10.55
N ALA A 100 -10.63 6.60 11.45
CA ALA A 100 -10.74 8.03 11.14
C ALA A 100 -9.38 8.65 10.77
N GLU A 101 -8.30 8.28 11.47
CA GLU A 101 -6.95 8.73 11.12
C GLU A 101 -6.51 8.21 9.74
N ILE A 102 -6.83 6.95 9.39
CA ILE A 102 -6.58 6.38 8.06
C ILE A 102 -7.38 7.13 6.98
N ASN A 103 -8.67 7.39 7.19
CA ASN A 103 -9.49 8.16 6.26
C ASN A 103 -8.93 9.58 6.06
N LEU A 104 -8.44 10.21 7.13
CA LEU A 104 -7.78 11.52 7.02
C LEU A 104 -6.49 11.46 6.19
N VAL A 105 -5.71 10.38 6.23
CA VAL A 105 -4.54 10.22 5.36
C VAL A 105 -4.95 10.28 3.89
N ASP A 106 -5.99 9.53 3.50
CA ASP A 106 -6.49 9.51 2.12
C ASP A 106 -7.02 10.88 1.68
N LEU A 107 -7.83 11.52 2.52
CA LEU A 107 -8.36 12.86 2.28
C LEU A 107 -7.24 13.90 2.15
N ASN A 108 -6.20 13.84 2.98
CA ASN A 108 -5.08 14.78 2.90
C ASN A 108 -4.21 14.54 1.66
N VAL A 109 -4.09 13.30 1.16
CA VAL A 109 -3.45 13.04 -0.13
C VAL A 109 -4.25 13.67 -1.28
N GLU A 110 -5.58 13.60 -1.24
CA GLU A 110 -6.43 14.25 -2.23
C GLU A 110 -6.33 15.79 -2.14
N LEU A 111 -6.32 16.35 -0.94
CA LEU A 111 -6.12 17.78 -0.71
C LEU A 111 -4.74 18.28 -1.17
N LEU A 112 -3.71 17.43 -1.06
CA LEU A 112 -2.38 17.76 -1.59
C LEU A 112 -2.42 17.97 -3.11
N LYS A 113 -3.19 17.17 -3.86
CA LYS A 113 -3.38 17.37 -5.30
C LYS A 113 -4.10 18.69 -5.61
N ARG A 114 -4.98 19.12 -4.71
CA ARG A 114 -5.72 20.39 -4.75
C ARG A 114 -4.91 21.58 -4.20
N ARG A 115 -3.62 21.38 -3.93
CA ARG A 115 -2.68 22.40 -3.43
C ARG A 115 -3.06 22.98 -2.06
N ASP A 116 -3.74 22.21 -1.22
CA ASP A 116 -3.97 22.59 0.17
C ASP A 116 -2.64 22.72 0.92
N LYS A 117 -2.41 23.88 1.53
CA LYS A 117 -1.13 24.22 2.18
C LYS A 117 -0.88 23.41 3.45
N LEU A 118 -1.93 22.90 4.10
CA LEU A 118 -1.86 22.22 5.39
C LEU A 118 -1.79 20.70 5.25
N ALA A 119 -2.19 20.14 4.11
CA ALA A 119 -2.18 18.71 3.82
C ALA A 119 -0.81 18.07 4.09
N ARG A 120 0.28 18.73 3.68
CA ARG A 120 1.65 18.24 3.92
C ARG A 120 1.95 18.09 5.40
N ALA A 121 1.63 19.10 6.21
CA ALA A 121 1.86 19.08 7.66
C ALA A 121 1.01 17.99 8.34
N ARG A 122 -0.25 17.83 7.92
CA ARG A 122 -1.15 16.79 8.43
C ARG A 122 -0.66 15.38 8.10
N LEU A 123 -0.15 15.15 6.88
CA LEU A 123 0.46 13.86 6.50
C LEU A 123 1.74 13.57 7.29
N LYS A 124 2.59 14.57 7.55
CA LYS A 124 3.77 14.41 8.42
C LYS A 124 3.36 14.02 9.84
N LYS A 125 2.30 14.65 10.39
CA LYS A 125 1.76 14.28 11.70
C LYS A 125 1.26 12.83 11.72
N ALA A 126 0.55 12.38 10.68
CA ALA A 126 0.07 11.00 10.57
C ALA A 126 1.23 9.99 10.45
N LEU A 127 2.30 10.34 9.74
CA LEU A 127 3.52 9.55 9.65
C LEU A 127 4.26 9.43 10.99
N ALA A 128 4.08 10.41 11.89
CA ALA A 128 4.59 10.38 13.26
C ALA A 128 3.57 9.83 14.28
N SER A 129 2.41 9.31 13.85
CA SER A 129 1.39 8.79 14.76
C SER A 129 1.95 7.70 15.66
N ARG A 130 1.50 7.64 16.92
CA ARG A 130 1.83 6.55 17.85
C ARG A 130 1.20 5.25 17.39
N ASN A 131 0.01 5.32 16.78
CA ASN A 131 -0.65 4.18 16.18
C ASN A 131 0.18 3.62 15.02
N LYS A 132 0.60 2.36 15.16
CA LYS A 132 1.44 1.66 14.18
C LYS A 132 0.76 1.53 12.82
N SER A 133 -0.52 1.17 12.79
CA SER A 133 -1.31 1.01 11.57
C SER A 133 -1.37 2.31 10.78
N VAL A 134 -1.69 3.43 11.44
CA VAL A 134 -1.78 4.76 10.81
C VAL A 134 -0.42 5.19 10.25
N ARG A 135 0.64 5.02 11.06
CA ARG A 135 2.00 5.35 10.65
C ARG A 135 2.45 4.55 9.42
N TYR A 136 2.18 3.24 9.41
CA TYR A 136 2.56 2.35 8.32
C TYR A 136 1.75 2.64 7.07
N TYR A 137 0.44 2.78 7.22
CA TYR A 137 -0.46 3.15 6.13
C TYR A 137 -0.02 4.47 5.47
N THR A 138 0.30 5.48 6.27
CA THR A 138 0.81 6.76 5.78
C THR A 138 2.09 6.57 4.98
N ALA A 139 3.08 5.85 5.50
CA ALA A 139 4.35 5.62 4.79
C ALA A 139 4.13 4.91 3.43
N PHE A 140 3.26 3.92 3.38
CA PHE A 140 2.87 3.28 2.11
C PHE A 140 2.18 4.25 1.17
N LYS A 141 1.22 5.04 1.65
CA LYS A 141 0.49 6.00 0.82
C LYS A 141 1.42 7.06 0.24
N LEU A 142 2.38 7.56 1.02
CA LEU A 142 3.38 8.53 0.57
C LEU A 142 4.25 7.98 -0.57
N SER A 143 4.51 6.67 -0.63
CA SER A 143 5.33 6.07 -1.69
C SER A 143 4.73 6.20 -3.10
N TYR A 144 3.43 6.48 -3.21
CA TYR A 144 2.72 6.69 -4.49
C TYR A 144 2.68 8.16 -4.92
N LEU A 145 3.18 9.08 -4.09
CA LEU A 145 3.11 10.50 -4.42
C LEU A 145 4.12 10.89 -5.49
N LYS A 146 3.72 11.85 -6.33
CA LYS A 146 4.62 12.51 -7.30
C LYS A 146 5.63 13.44 -6.60
N ASP A 147 5.26 14.06 -5.48
CA ASP A 147 6.17 14.86 -4.65
C ASP A 147 7.22 13.93 -4.00
N LYS A 148 8.38 13.83 -4.64
CA LYS A 148 9.49 12.99 -4.17
C LYS A 148 10.07 13.45 -2.84
N ALA A 149 10.01 14.74 -2.51
CA ALA A 149 10.51 15.23 -1.23
C ALA A 149 9.62 14.75 -0.09
N LEU A 150 8.30 14.84 -0.25
CA LEU A 150 7.35 14.30 0.74
C LEU A 150 7.38 12.76 0.78
N ALA A 151 7.51 12.09 -0.36
CA ALA A 151 7.59 10.63 -0.42
C ALA A 151 8.79 10.09 0.37
N ARG A 152 9.95 10.76 0.29
CA ARG A 152 11.18 10.39 1.02
C ARG A 152 11.02 10.43 2.54
N GLU A 153 10.12 11.25 3.07
CA GLU A 153 9.82 11.27 4.52
C GLU A 153 9.34 9.90 5.02
N GLY A 154 8.71 9.09 4.16
CA GLY A 154 8.25 7.74 4.49
C GLY A 154 9.36 6.68 4.59
N ILE A 155 10.55 6.95 4.05
CA ILE A 155 11.65 5.96 3.97
C ILE A 155 12.04 5.40 5.34
N PRO A 156 12.24 6.20 6.42
CA PRO A 156 12.62 5.68 7.72
C PRO A 156 11.61 4.67 8.28
N VAL A 157 10.30 4.94 8.11
CA VAL A 157 9.23 4.03 8.55
C VAL A 157 9.25 2.74 7.73
N LEU A 158 9.37 2.83 6.39
CA LEU A 158 9.43 1.65 5.54
C LEU A 158 10.68 0.80 5.81
N LYS A 159 11.85 1.42 6.04
CA LYS A 159 13.07 0.69 6.44
C LYS A 159 12.90 -0.02 7.78
N LYS A 160 12.19 0.60 8.73
CA LYS A 160 11.85 -0.04 10.00
C LYS A 160 10.97 -1.27 9.76
N ILE A 161 9.93 -1.16 8.92
CA ILE A 161 9.05 -2.28 8.57
C ILE A 161 9.87 -3.48 8.07
N VAL A 162 10.75 -3.27 7.10
CA VAL A 162 11.56 -4.37 6.53
C VAL A 162 12.48 -5.00 7.57
N ARG A 163 12.97 -4.24 8.56
CA ARG A 163 13.92 -4.74 9.57
C ARG A 163 13.26 -5.42 10.76
N SER A 164 12.07 -4.96 11.18
CA SER A 164 11.47 -5.34 12.47
C SER A 164 10.18 -6.14 12.37
N GLU A 165 9.49 -6.13 11.23
CA GLU A 165 8.22 -6.87 11.11
C GLU A 165 8.47 -8.35 10.79
N SER A 166 7.74 -9.23 11.46
CA SER A 166 7.80 -10.69 11.23
C SER A 166 7.07 -11.10 9.96
N ASP A 167 6.00 -10.40 9.61
CA ASP A 167 5.21 -10.63 8.40
C ASP A 167 6.04 -10.38 7.13
N ASN A 168 6.27 -11.46 6.38
CA ASN A 168 7.05 -11.42 5.15
C ASN A 168 6.37 -10.62 4.04
N GLU A 169 5.06 -10.75 3.88
CA GLU A 169 4.31 -10.00 2.86
C GLU A 169 4.41 -8.49 3.12
N LEU A 170 4.28 -8.09 4.39
CA LEU A 170 4.43 -6.69 4.79
C LEU A 170 5.84 -6.16 4.51
N ARG A 171 6.88 -6.95 4.79
CA ARG A 171 8.27 -6.59 4.47
C ARG A 171 8.49 -6.45 2.96
N GLU A 172 8.02 -7.39 2.15
CA GLU A 172 8.16 -7.31 0.69
C GLU A 172 7.41 -6.11 0.11
N ARG A 173 6.21 -5.84 0.61
CA ARG A 173 5.44 -4.64 0.24
C ARG A 173 6.21 -3.36 0.59
N ALA A 174 6.89 -3.32 1.74
CA ALA A 174 7.71 -2.18 2.15
C ALA A 174 8.96 -2.02 1.27
N LYS A 175 9.60 -3.10 0.83
CA LYS A 175 10.68 -3.04 -0.16
C LYS A 175 10.20 -2.45 -1.49
N LEU A 176 9.02 -2.87 -1.98
CA LEU A 176 8.41 -2.29 -3.18
C LEU A 176 8.10 -0.80 -3.00
N ALA A 177 7.60 -0.39 -1.83
CA ALA A 177 7.34 1.02 -1.54
C ALA A 177 8.63 1.86 -1.50
N LEU A 178 9.69 1.34 -0.89
CA LEU A 178 11.03 1.94 -0.91
C LEU A 178 11.53 2.14 -2.36
N PHE A 179 11.40 1.11 -3.19
CA PHE A 179 11.77 1.16 -4.61
C PHE A 179 11.02 2.25 -5.38
N ARG A 180 9.69 2.38 -5.18
CA ARG A 180 8.87 3.42 -5.83
C ARG A 180 9.34 4.84 -5.48
N ILE A 181 9.84 5.03 -4.26
CA ILE A 181 10.36 6.32 -3.80
C ILE A 181 11.74 6.57 -4.43
N ASP A 182 12.67 5.66 -4.16
CA ASP A 182 14.07 5.72 -4.58
C ASP A 182 14.68 4.30 -4.61
N PRO A 183 15.09 3.77 -5.78
CA PRO A 183 15.70 2.44 -5.91
C PRO A 183 16.90 2.20 -4.98
N ARG A 184 17.72 3.23 -4.71
CA ARG A 184 18.92 3.12 -3.87
C ARG A 184 18.57 2.93 -2.39
N SER A 185 17.34 3.23 -2.00
CA SER A 185 16.90 3.09 -0.61
C SER A 185 16.91 1.63 -0.12
N LEU A 186 16.99 0.64 -1.03
CA LEU A 186 17.08 -0.79 -0.75
C LEU A 186 18.49 -1.28 -0.38
N GLU A 187 19.56 -0.57 -0.76
CA GLU A 187 20.96 -1.02 -0.68
C GLU A 187 21.42 -1.35 0.75
N ASN A 188 20.71 -0.88 1.78
CA ASN A 188 21.08 -0.98 3.19
C ASN A 188 20.01 -1.60 4.10
N VAL A 189 19.00 -2.28 3.55
CA VAL A 189 17.85 -2.76 4.33
C VAL A 189 17.97 -4.25 4.70
N ASN A 190 18.63 -5.05 3.88
CA ASN A 190 18.79 -6.49 4.12
C ASN A 190 20.15 -6.81 4.73
N LYS A 191 20.23 -6.97 6.07
CA LYS A 191 21.46 -7.47 6.72
C LYS A 191 21.69 -8.98 6.57
N THR A 192 20.69 -9.73 6.11
CA THR A 192 20.68 -11.21 6.11
C THR A 192 20.53 -11.84 4.73
N ASP A 193 20.49 -11.05 3.66
CA ASP A 193 20.18 -11.56 2.33
C ASP A 193 21.48 -11.87 1.58
N ARG A 194 21.65 -13.13 1.16
CA ARG A 194 22.81 -13.59 0.39
C ARG A 194 23.03 -12.74 -0.87
N THR A 195 22.05 -11.97 -1.31
CA THR A 195 22.03 -11.10 -2.52
C THR A 195 22.65 -9.71 -2.32
N ARG A 196 23.10 -9.37 -1.10
CA ARG A 196 23.56 -8.02 -0.75
C ARG A 196 24.78 -7.58 -1.58
N GLY A 197 24.68 -6.40 -2.20
CA GLY A 197 25.76 -5.80 -3.01
C GLY A 197 25.97 -6.47 -4.37
N ARG A 198 25.21 -7.52 -4.71
CA ARG A 198 25.35 -8.23 -5.97
C ARG A 198 24.54 -7.54 -7.07
N MET A 199 25.08 -7.48 -8.28
CA MET A 199 24.45 -6.88 -9.45
C MET A 199 24.13 -7.95 -10.49
N LEU A 200 22.87 -8.04 -10.92
CA LEU A 200 22.51 -8.78 -12.12
C LEU A 200 22.88 -7.92 -13.33
N ARG A 201 23.74 -8.46 -14.18
CA ARG A 201 24.14 -7.87 -15.45
C ARG A 201 23.45 -8.61 -16.58
N ILE A 202 22.86 -7.87 -17.50
CA ILE A 202 22.30 -8.41 -18.74
C ILE A 202 22.96 -7.65 -19.89
N ARG A 203 23.59 -8.41 -20.80
CA ARG A 203 24.22 -7.86 -22.00
C ARG A 203 23.68 -8.58 -23.23
N VAL A 204 23.28 -7.82 -24.24
CA VAL A 204 22.86 -8.33 -25.55
C VAL A 204 23.84 -7.81 -26.60
N VAL A 205 24.43 -8.74 -27.36
CA VAL A 205 25.43 -8.45 -28.39
C VAL A 205 24.95 -8.97 -29.74
N ASP A 206 24.85 -8.10 -30.75
CA ASP A 206 24.44 -8.47 -32.10
C ASP A 206 25.62 -9.13 -32.86
N LYS A 207 25.38 -10.30 -33.45
CA LYS A 207 26.41 -11.10 -34.15
C LYS A 207 26.82 -10.46 -35.49
N HIS A 208 25.92 -9.70 -36.11
CA HIS A 208 26.09 -9.11 -37.45
C HIS A 208 26.36 -7.60 -37.41
N THR A 209 27.18 -7.13 -36.45
CA THR A 209 27.48 -5.71 -36.31
C THR A 209 28.56 -5.26 -37.31
N PRO A 210 28.34 -4.21 -38.12
CA PRO A 210 29.36 -3.67 -39.03
C PRO A 210 30.63 -3.22 -38.28
N LYS A 211 31.81 -3.45 -38.88
CA LYS A 211 33.09 -2.99 -38.32
C LYS A 211 33.05 -1.49 -38.02
N GLY A 212 33.27 -1.14 -36.75
CA GLY A 212 33.30 0.24 -36.26
C GLY A 212 32.06 0.68 -35.46
N GLN A 213 31.02 -0.15 -35.38
CA GLN A 213 29.86 0.09 -34.50
C GLN A 213 29.93 -0.77 -33.25
N ASN A 214 29.34 -0.27 -32.15
CA ASN A 214 29.28 -1.01 -30.90
C ASN A 214 28.31 -2.19 -31.05
N PRO A 215 28.78 -3.45 -30.93
CA PRO A 215 27.91 -4.61 -31.06
C PRO A 215 27.02 -4.80 -29.83
N GLU A 216 27.24 -4.07 -28.73
CA GLU A 216 26.39 -4.13 -27.53
C GLU A 216 25.12 -3.30 -27.71
N ARG A 217 24.02 -3.99 -28.06
CA ARG A 217 22.69 -3.37 -28.20
C ARG A 217 22.03 -3.04 -26.86
N VAL A 218 22.27 -3.86 -25.83
CA VAL A 218 21.70 -3.66 -24.49
C VAL A 218 22.76 -3.97 -23.43
N SER A 219 22.92 -3.06 -22.46
CA SER A 219 23.71 -3.27 -21.25
C SER A 219 22.92 -2.78 -20.03
N ILE A 220 22.47 -3.71 -19.21
CA ILE A 220 21.69 -3.44 -18.00
C ILE A 220 22.49 -3.93 -16.80
N SER A 221 22.59 -3.10 -15.78
CA SER A 221 23.14 -3.45 -14.47
C SER A 221 22.12 -3.07 -13.42
N ILE A 222 21.54 -4.07 -12.75
CA ILE A 222 20.52 -3.87 -11.72
C ILE A 222 20.90 -4.64 -10.46
N PRO A 223 20.62 -4.10 -9.26
CA PRO A 223 20.82 -4.86 -8.03
C PRO A 223 20.10 -6.21 -8.08
N LEU A 224 20.76 -7.29 -7.69
CA LEU A 224 20.20 -8.64 -7.75
C LEU A 224 18.92 -8.74 -6.92
N SER A 225 18.88 -8.09 -5.76
CA SER A 225 17.68 -7.99 -4.93
C SER A 225 16.51 -7.33 -5.66
N LEU A 226 16.79 -6.37 -6.56
CA LEU A 226 15.77 -5.73 -7.37
C LEU A 226 15.27 -6.67 -8.48
N ALA A 227 16.19 -7.35 -9.17
CA ALA A 227 15.82 -8.32 -10.20
C ALA A 227 14.95 -9.44 -9.63
N THR A 228 15.35 -10.03 -8.48
CA THR A 228 14.57 -11.06 -7.80
C THR A 228 13.19 -10.55 -7.39
N LEU A 229 13.08 -9.32 -6.85
CA LEU A 229 11.80 -8.75 -6.44
C LEU A 229 10.86 -8.49 -7.63
N ALA A 230 11.38 -8.02 -8.76
CA ALA A 230 10.59 -7.81 -9.96
C ALA A 230 10.03 -9.13 -10.50
N LEU A 231 10.86 -10.18 -10.52
CA LEU A 231 10.48 -11.50 -11.01
C LEU A 231 9.47 -12.19 -10.10
N THR A 232 9.61 -12.07 -8.78
CA THR A 232 8.63 -12.64 -7.84
C THR A 232 7.26 -11.95 -7.91
N ALA A 233 7.25 -10.65 -8.24
CA ALA A 233 6.02 -9.86 -8.39
C ALA A 233 5.25 -10.11 -9.70
N LEU A 234 5.79 -10.90 -10.64
CA LEU A 234 5.08 -11.24 -11.88
C LEU A 234 3.81 -12.06 -11.59
N PRO A 235 2.70 -11.81 -12.30
CA PRO A 235 1.51 -12.64 -12.21
C PRO A 235 1.82 -14.10 -12.56
N GLU A 236 1.18 -15.06 -11.88
CA GLU A 236 1.43 -16.49 -12.14
C GLU A 236 1.11 -16.91 -13.58
N SER A 237 0.13 -16.26 -14.22
CA SER A 237 -0.17 -16.49 -15.63
C SER A 237 1.03 -16.17 -16.55
N GLU A 238 1.81 -15.14 -16.21
CA GLU A 238 3.00 -14.76 -16.98
C GLU A 238 4.16 -15.71 -16.73
N LYS A 239 4.37 -16.13 -15.46
CA LYS A 239 5.38 -17.14 -15.13
C LYS A 239 5.10 -18.47 -15.82
N GLN A 240 3.84 -18.89 -15.87
CA GLN A 240 3.41 -20.10 -16.57
C GLN A 240 3.62 -20.01 -18.08
N ARG A 241 3.34 -18.86 -18.70
CA ARG A 241 3.60 -18.65 -20.14
C ARG A 241 5.09 -18.82 -20.47
N LEU A 242 5.95 -18.16 -19.69
CA LEU A 242 7.40 -18.26 -19.87
C LEU A 242 7.92 -19.68 -19.61
N ALA A 243 7.38 -20.38 -18.61
CA ALA A 243 7.74 -21.77 -18.33
C ALA A 243 7.35 -22.72 -19.49
N ALA A 244 6.21 -22.47 -20.16
CA ALA A 244 5.80 -23.25 -21.33
C ALA A 244 6.73 -23.04 -22.54
N GLU A 245 7.36 -21.87 -22.65
CA GLU A 245 8.41 -21.56 -23.62
C GLU A 245 9.80 -22.09 -23.19
N GLY A 246 9.89 -22.81 -22.07
CA GLY A 246 11.13 -23.40 -21.55
C GLY A 246 11.91 -22.50 -20.58
N TYR A 247 11.41 -21.29 -20.29
CA TYR A 247 12.06 -20.32 -19.41
C TYR A 247 11.47 -20.35 -17.99
N ASN A 248 11.89 -21.32 -17.18
CA ASN A 248 11.50 -21.35 -15.77
C ASN A 248 12.30 -20.32 -14.94
N LEU A 249 11.68 -19.16 -14.69
CA LEU A 249 12.31 -18.03 -14.01
C LEU A 249 12.82 -18.37 -12.60
N ASP A 250 12.08 -19.15 -11.82
CA ASP A 250 12.50 -19.51 -10.46
C ASP A 250 13.77 -20.37 -10.47
N THR A 251 13.83 -21.35 -11.38
CA THR A 251 15.02 -22.18 -11.60
C THR A 251 16.19 -21.32 -12.07
N ILE A 252 16.00 -20.45 -13.06
CA ILE A 252 17.05 -19.56 -13.59
C ILE A 252 17.63 -18.68 -12.47
N ILE A 253 16.78 -18.05 -11.66
CA ILE A 253 17.22 -17.21 -10.54
C ILE A 253 17.98 -18.05 -9.50
N GLN A 254 17.47 -19.22 -9.13
CA GLN A 254 18.15 -20.08 -8.16
C GLN A 254 19.52 -20.54 -8.66
N THR A 255 19.62 -20.93 -9.93
CA THR A 255 20.89 -21.32 -10.56
C THR A 255 21.85 -20.14 -10.55
N LEU A 256 21.45 -18.98 -11.07
CA LEU A 256 22.27 -17.76 -11.05
C LEU A 256 22.76 -17.43 -9.62
N ILE A 257 21.87 -17.46 -8.63
CA ILE A 257 22.20 -17.15 -7.23
C ILE A 257 23.20 -18.14 -6.64
N LYS A 258 23.07 -19.44 -6.95
CA LYS A 258 23.89 -20.53 -6.39
C LYS A 258 25.23 -20.69 -7.10
N THR A 259 25.22 -20.72 -8.42
CA THR A 259 26.40 -21.08 -9.24
C THR A 259 27.19 -19.86 -9.70
N ARG A 260 26.59 -18.66 -9.66
CA ARG A 260 27.13 -17.43 -10.28
C ARG A 260 27.39 -17.59 -11.79
N GLU A 261 26.82 -18.62 -12.41
CA GLU A 261 27.08 -18.91 -13.81
C GLU A 261 26.51 -17.84 -14.73
N VAL A 262 27.16 -17.67 -15.87
CA VAL A 262 26.65 -16.85 -16.97
C VAL A 262 25.59 -17.69 -17.68
N VAL A 263 24.32 -17.30 -17.61
CA VAL A 263 23.32 -17.82 -18.53
C VAL A 263 23.59 -17.17 -19.89
N ARG A 264 23.94 -18.00 -20.88
CA ARG A 264 24.19 -17.58 -22.25
C ARG A 264 23.10 -18.16 -23.14
N ILE A 265 22.35 -17.27 -23.77
CA ILE A 265 21.33 -17.62 -24.75
C ILE A 265 21.87 -17.14 -26.10
N GLU A 266 22.00 -18.06 -27.04
CA GLU A 266 22.43 -17.75 -28.39
C GLU A 266 21.27 -17.94 -29.36
N ASP A 267 21.05 -16.92 -30.17
CA ASP A 267 20.14 -16.93 -31.31
C ASP A 267 20.94 -16.66 -32.60
N GLU A 268 20.30 -16.74 -33.76
CA GLU A 268 20.92 -16.44 -35.07
C GLU A 268 21.44 -15.00 -35.14
N ASP A 269 20.71 -14.06 -34.53
CA ASP A 269 20.99 -12.63 -34.62
C ASP A 269 21.83 -12.07 -33.47
N ALA A 270 21.68 -12.63 -32.25
CA ALA A 270 22.23 -12.04 -31.05
C ALA A 270 22.69 -13.07 -30.01
N THR A 271 23.56 -12.62 -29.10
CA THR A 271 23.96 -13.35 -27.91
C THR A 271 23.53 -12.57 -26.67
N VAL A 272 22.69 -13.20 -25.84
CA VAL A 272 22.29 -12.67 -24.53
C VAL A 272 23.14 -13.32 -23.45
N ARG A 273 23.76 -12.50 -22.61
CA ARG A 273 24.54 -12.94 -21.44
C ARG A 273 23.94 -12.35 -20.18
N ILE A 274 23.64 -13.21 -19.22
CA ILE A 274 23.10 -12.83 -17.91
C ILE A 274 24.02 -13.38 -16.83
N TRP A 275 24.51 -12.56 -15.91
CA TRP A 275 25.37 -13.03 -14.82
C TRP A 275 25.22 -12.17 -13.57
N ILE A 276 25.72 -12.69 -12.45
CA ILE A 276 25.74 -11.99 -11.16
C ILE A 276 27.17 -11.58 -10.83
N GLU A 277 27.36 -10.27 -10.63
CA GLU A 277 28.56 -9.63 -10.12
C GLU A 277 28.46 -9.46 -8.60
#